data_AF-A0A925FNF2-F1
#
_entry.id   AF-A0A925FNF2-F1
#
_cell.length_a   1.000
_cell.length_b   1.000
_cell.length_c   1.000
_cell.angle_alpha   90.00
_cell.angle_beta   90.00
_cell.angle_gamma   90.00
#
_symmetry.space_group_name_H-M   'P 1'
#
loop_
_entity.id
_entity.type
_entity.pdbx_description
1 polymer ?
#
loop_
_entity_poly.entity_id
_entity_poly.type
_entity_poly.pdbx_seq_one_letter_code
_entity_poly.pdbx_strand_id
1 'polypeptide(L)'
;MKKFLSISLIILILSGVPAVSAQKRNGGSAAAAPRLGNIDAITAQKMKDHLTFIASDELEGRDTPSRGLDIAALYIAQHLASWGVKPGGEDGTYFQKVPLRLEKIEPQNTRFDISGRSYVYGEDFLATLSPAQISGSSFVFAGHGWVIKS
;
A
#
# COMPACT_ATOMS: atom_id res chain seq x y z
N MET A 1 40.00 64.57 7.06
CA MET A 1 40.17 65.96 6.56
C MET A 1 39.09 66.25 5.55
N LYS A 2 38.25 67.25 5.86
CA LYS A 2 37.34 68.03 4.99
C LYS A 2 36.24 67.28 4.21
N LYS A 3 34.98 67.71 4.14
CA LYS A 3 34.12 68.73 4.79
C LYS A 3 32.73 68.52 4.14
N PHE A 4 31.66 68.43 4.95
CA PHE A 4 30.31 69.06 4.83
C PHE A 4 29.55 69.03 3.46
N LEU A 5 28.22 68.97 3.36
CA LEU A 5 27.16 69.45 4.24
C LEU A 5 25.79 68.94 3.75
N SER A 6 24.92 68.58 4.69
CA SER A 6 23.47 68.40 4.58
C SER A 6 22.72 69.68 4.19
N ILE A 7 21.43 69.58 3.83
CA ILE A 7 20.26 70.42 4.24
C ILE A 7 19.06 69.94 3.38
N SER A 8 18.08 69.23 3.96
CA SER A 8 16.76 69.73 4.48
C SER A 8 15.80 70.16 3.34
N LEU A 9 14.49 69.97 3.30
CA LEU A 9 13.45 69.67 4.29
C LEU A 9 12.12 69.41 3.53
N ILE A 10 11.27 68.55 4.11
CA ILE A 10 9.84 68.31 3.89
C ILE A 10 9.01 69.57 3.50
N ILE A 11 8.02 69.43 2.58
CA ILE A 11 6.65 69.99 2.70
C ILE A 11 5.71 69.61 1.51
N LEU A 12 4.50 69.19 1.88
CA LEU A 12 3.16 69.24 1.23
C LEU A 12 2.75 68.38 0.01
N ILE A 13 1.88 67.42 0.37
CA ILE A 13 0.67 66.92 -0.29
C ILE A 13 -0.03 67.95 -1.20
N LEU A 14 -0.27 67.60 -2.48
CA LEU A 14 -1.37 68.15 -3.27
C LEU A 14 -1.82 67.19 -4.40
N SER A 15 -3.10 66.82 -4.31
CA SER A 15 -4.00 66.19 -5.30
C SER A 15 -3.55 66.01 -6.76
N GLY A 16 -3.69 64.79 -7.28
CA GLY A 16 -3.73 64.49 -8.72
C GLY A 16 -4.23 63.08 -8.99
N VAL A 17 -5.43 62.97 -9.55
CA VAL A 17 -6.18 61.76 -9.96
C VAL A 17 -5.28 60.68 -10.58
N PRO A 18 -5.30 59.40 -10.15
CA PRO A 18 -4.75 58.36 -11.01
C PRO A 18 -5.75 58.16 -12.15
N ALA A 19 -5.36 58.61 -13.35
CA ALA A 19 -6.00 58.19 -14.58
C ALA A 19 -6.14 56.67 -14.53
N VAL A 20 -7.38 56.18 -14.58
CA VAL A 20 -7.67 54.76 -14.77
C VAL A 20 -7.15 54.40 -16.15
N SER A 21 -5.88 54.02 -16.22
CA SER A 21 -5.36 53.28 -17.36
C SER A 21 -6.16 51.99 -17.40
N ALA A 22 -6.99 51.83 -18.42
CA ALA A 22 -7.66 50.59 -18.73
C ALA A 22 -6.58 49.52 -18.96
N GLN A 23 -6.20 48.84 -17.88
CA GLN A 23 -5.28 47.72 -17.93
C GLN A 23 -6.02 46.63 -18.71
N LYS A 24 -5.64 46.47 -19.99
CA LYS A 24 -5.97 45.30 -20.79
C LYS A 24 -5.71 44.11 -19.89
N ARG A 25 -6.76 43.41 -19.46
CA ARG A 25 -6.66 42.13 -18.76
C ARG A 25 -5.94 41.20 -19.74
N ASN A 26 -4.60 41.16 -19.65
CA ASN A 26 -3.85 40.03 -20.13
C ASN A 26 -4.50 38.84 -19.46
N GLY A 27 -5.17 38.01 -20.27
CA GLY A 27 -5.95 36.89 -19.81
C GLY A 27 -5.16 36.18 -18.75
N GLY A 28 -5.70 36.20 -17.52
CA GLY A 28 -5.12 35.46 -16.41
C GLY A 28 -4.88 34.06 -16.94
N SER A 29 -3.61 33.65 -16.93
CA SER A 29 -3.23 32.27 -17.18
C SER A 29 -4.14 31.44 -16.29
N ALA A 30 -5.14 30.79 -16.89
CA ALA A 30 -5.96 29.83 -16.21
C ALA A 30 -4.97 28.88 -15.56
N ALA A 31 -4.95 28.81 -14.23
CA ALA A 31 -4.09 27.90 -13.50
C ALA A 31 -4.20 26.55 -14.20
N ALA A 32 -3.10 26.12 -14.81
CA ALA A 32 -3.11 24.94 -15.68
C ALA A 32 -3.69 23.80 -14.83
N ALA A 33 -4.79 23.22 -15.31
CA ALA A 33 -5.34 22.03 -14.68
C ALA A 33 -4.20 21.03 -14.46
N PRO A 34 -4.17 20.31 -13.32
CA PRO A 34 -3.09 19.36 -13.06
C PRO A 34 -2.96 18.45 -14.27
N ARG A 35 -1.80 18.49 -14.92
CA ARG A 35 -1.51 17.62 -16.05
C ARG A 35 -1.41 16.22 -15.48
N LEU A 36 -2.51 15.48 -15.55
CA LEU A 36 -2.57 14.05 -15.31
C LEU A 36 -1.66 13.40 -16.35
N GLY A 37 -0.39 13.15 -15.97
CA GLY A 37 0.73 12.65 -16.80
C GLY A 37 0.44 12.32 -18.28
N ASN A 38 0.72 11.07 -18.67
CA ASN A 38 0.47 10.55 -20.01
C ASN A 38 -0.75 9.61 -19.97
N ILE A 39 -1.96 10.17 -19.88
CA ILE A 39 -3.20 9.38 -19.83
C ILE A 39 -3.35 8.51 -21.09
N ASP A 40 -2.91 9.00 -22.25
CA ASP A 40 -3.01 8.29 -23.52
C ASP A 40 -2.21 6.98 -23.53
N ALA A 41 -1.19 6.86 -22.67
CA ALA A 41 -0.45 5.63 -22.52
C ALA A 41 -1.23 4.51 -21.79
N ILE A 42 -2.29 4.86 -21.05
CA ILE A 42 -3.16 3.93 -20.33
C ILE A 42 -4.21 3.42 -21.32
N THR A 43 -4.03 2.20 -21.80
CA THR A 43 -4.95 1.57 -22.76
C THR A 43 -5.52 0.29 -22.18
N ALA A 44 -6.75 -0.05 -22.57
CA ALA A 44 -7.40 -1.30 -22.15
C ALA A 44 -6.55 -2.53 -22.50
N GLN A 45 -5.88 -2.51 -23.67
CA GLN A 45 -5.01 -3.59 -24.09
C GLN A 45 -3.82 -3.79 -23.13
N LYS A 46 -3.07 -2.74 -22.81
CA LYS A 46 -1.95 -2.84 -21.86
C LYS A 46 -2.38 -3.33 -20.48
N MET A 47 -3.53 -2.84 -20.00
CA MET A 47 -4.08 -3.30 -18.71
C MET A 47 -4.45 -4.78 -18.76
N LYS A 48 -5.04 -5.23 -19.88
CA LYS A 48 -5.34 -6.65 -20.10
C LYS A 48 -4.09 -7.50 -20.14
N ASP A 49 -3.01 -7.05 -20.79
CA ASP A 49 -1.76 -7.80 -20.89
C ASP A 49 -1.15 -8.04 -19.49
N HIS A 50 -1.06 -6.98 -18.67
CA HIS A 50 -0.58 -7.10 -17.29
C HIS A 50 -1.49 -8.01 -16.44
N LEU A 51 -2.81 -7.84 -16.53
CA LEU A 51 -3.76 -8.66 -15.79
C LEU A 51 -3.65 -10.13 -16.18
N THR A 52 -3.56 -10.41 -17.48
CA THR A 52 -3.50 -11.77 -18.01
C THR A 52 -2.24 -12.48 -17.51
N PHE A 53 -1.10 -11.81 -17.51
CA PHE A 53 0.13 -12.39 -16.95
C PHE A 53 0.02 -12.64 -15.44
N ILE A 54 -0.41 -11.64 -14.66
CA ILE A 54 -0.48 -11.72 -13.18
C ILE A 54 -1.52 -12.75 -12.71
N ALA A 55 -2.54 -13.04 -13.53
CA ALA A 55 -3.59 -14.02 -13.26
C ALA A 55 -3.41 -15.33 -14.04
N SER A 56 -2.26 -15.53 -14.69
CA SER A 56 -2.00 -16.72 -15.49
C SER A 56 -1.77 -17.96 -14.62
N ASP A 57 -2.07 -19.14 -15.18
CA ASP A 57 -1.91 -20.42 -14.50
C ASP A 57 -0.45 -20.72 -14.17
N GLU A 58 0.49 -20.17 -14.95
CA GLU A 58 1.94 -20.30 -14.75
C GLU A 58 2.43 -19.74 -13.40
N LEU A 59 1.69 -18.77 -12.84
CA LEU A 59 1.99 -18.25 -11.51
C LEU A 59 1.50 -19.19 -10.40
N GLU A 60 0.60 -20.15 -10.69
CA GLU A 60 0.09 -21.14 -9.70
C GLU A 60 -0.61 -20.49 -8.48
N GLY A 61 -1.02 -19.22 -8.60
CA GLY A 61 -1.53 -18.40 -7.50
C GLY A 61 -0.50 -17.43 -6.92
N ARG A 62 -0.94 -16.52 -6.04
CA ARG A 62 -0.07 -15.48 -5.44
C ARG A 62 -0.28 -15.37 -3.93
N ASP A 63 -0.52 -16.50 -3.29
CA ASP A 63 -0.65 -16.55 -1.83
C ASP A 63 0.69 -16.20 -1.16
N THR A 64 0.66 -15.79 0.10
CA THR A 64 1.85 -15.33 0.82
C THR A 64 2.29 -16.37 1.86
N PRO A 65 3.52 -16.93 1.77
CA PRO A 65 4.48 -16.86 0.66
C PRO A 65 4.18 -17.90 -0.44
N SER A 66 4.49 -17.60 -1.69
CA SER A 66 4.39 -18.56 -2.81
C SER A 66 5.34 -18.21 -3.95
N ARG A 67 5.65 -19.22 -4.79
CA ARG A 67 6.46 -19.03 -6.00
C ARG A 67 5.87 -17.99 -6.95
N GLY A 68 4.55 -18.01 -7.15
CA GLY A 68 3.88 -17.05 -8.03
C GLY A 68 3.91 -15.62 -7.52
N LEU A 69 3.88 -15.43 -6.19
CA LEU A 69 4.10 -14.12 -5.59
C LEU A 69 5.51 -13.58 -5.91
N ASP A 70 6.54 -14.41 -5.83
CA ASP A 70 7.91 -14.01 -6.15
C ASP A 70 8.07 -13.63 -7.64
N ILE A 71 7.46 -14.40 -8.55
CA ILE A 71 7.45 -14.10 -9.99
C ILE A 71 6.73 -12.79 -10.26
N ALA A 72 5.58 -12.54 -9.62
CA ALA A 72 4.84 -11.30 -9.76
C ALA A 72 5.65 -10.09 -9.25
N ALA A 73 6.37 -10.24 -8.14
CA ALA A 73 7.25 -9.20 -7.62
C ALA A 73 8.38 -8.86 -8.60
N LEU A 74 9.02 -9.89 -9.19
CA LEU A 74 10.03 -9.70 -10.24
C LEU A 74 9.48 -9.01 -11.48
N TYR A 75 8.29 -9.39 -11.93
CA TYR A 75 7.61 -8.77 -13.06
C TYR A 75 7.40 -7.26 -12.86
N ILE A 76 6.90 -6.87 -11.68
CA ILE A 76 6.71 -5.46 -11.33
C ILE A 76 8.06 -4.74 -11.27
N ALA A 77 9.07 -5.34 -10.63
CA ALA A 77 10.41 -4.75 -10.54
C ALA A 77 11.04 -4.50 -11.93
N GLN A 78 10.87 -5.44 -12.87
CA GLN A 78 11.35 -5.27 -14.25
C GLN A 78 10.65 -4.12 -14.98
N HIS A 79 9.34 -3.98 -14.81
CA HIS A 79 8.60 -2.85 -15.39
C HIS A 79 9.04 -1.51 -14.79
N LEU A 80 9.19 -1.43 -13.46
CA LEU A 80 9.71 -0.24 -12.79
C LEU A 80 11.10 0.15 -13.30
N ALA A 81 12.00 -0.83 -13.43
CA ALA A 81 13.33 -0.63 -13.99
C ALA A 81 13.26 -0.12 -15.44
N SER A 82 12.38 -0.69 -16.26
CA SER A 82 12.19 -0.26 -17.66
C SER A 82 11.68 1.18 -17.79
N TRP A 83 10.97 1.67 -16.78
CA TRP A 83 10.48 3.05 -16.70
C TRP A 83 11.48 4.01 -16.06
N GLY A 84 12.67 3.53 -15.68
CA GLY A 84 13.72 4.34 -15.05
C GLY A 84 13.45 4.69 -13.59
N VAL A 85 12.51 4.00 -12.94
CA VAL A 85 12.27 4.17 -11.49
C VAL A 85 13.49 3.65 -10.76
N LYS A 86 14.03 4.44 -9.82
CA LYS A 86 15.17 3.99 -9.01
C LYS A 86 14.70 2.99 -7.94
N PRO A 87 15.49 1.94 -7.66
CA PRO A 87 15.20 1.03 -6.57
C PRO A 87 15.21 1.77 -5.22
N GLY A 88 14.31 1.37 -4.32
CA GLY A 88 14.17 1.94 -2.97
C GLY A 88 14.13 0.89 -1.86
N GLY A 89 14.40 -0.37 -2.20
CA GLY A 89 14.44 -1.49 -1.27
C GLY A 89 15.82 -1.73 -0.67
N GLU A 90 15.97 -2.88 -0.02
CA GLU A 90 17.20 -3.33 0.62
C GLU A 90 18.32 -3.48 -0.40
N ASP A 91 19.55 -3.11 -0.03
CA ASP A 91 20.78 -3.26 -0.83
C ASP A 91 20.68 -2.70 -2.27
N GLY A 92 19.87 -1.65 -2.45
CA GLY A 92 19.66 -1.03 -3.77
C GLY A 92 18.79 -1.87 -4.72
N THR A 93 17.97 -2.78 -4.19
CA THR A 93 16.99 -3.57 -4.94
C THR A 93 15.61 -2.92 -4.97
N TYR A 94 14.66 -3.50 -5.70
CA TYR A 94 13.24 -3.08 -5.66
C TYR A 94 12.44 -3.76 -4.53
N PHE A 95 13.09 -4.58 -3.71
CA PHE A 95 12.41 -5.47 -2.77
C PHE A 95 12.58 -5.00 -1.33
N GLN A 96 11.47 -5.03 -0.59
CA GLN A 96 11.44 -4.89 0.86
C GLN A 96 11.06 -6.24 1.46
N LYS A 97 11.91 -6.81 2.32
CA LYS A 97 11.59 -8.07 2.98
C LYS A 97 10.78 -7.78 4.24
N VAL A 98 9.66 -8.49 4.38
CA VAL A 98 8.80 -8.42 5.57
C VAL A 98 8.88 -9.76 6.29
N PRO A 99 9.24 -9.79 7.59
CA PRO A 99 9.26 -11.04 8.33
C PRO A 99 7.85 -11.58 8.49
N LEU A 100 7.65 -12.85 8.12
CA LEU A 100 6.38 -13.55 8.27
C LEU A 100 6.50 -14.66 9.30
N ARG A 101 5.47 -14.80 10.13
CA ARG A 101 5.28 -15.94 11.02
C ARG A 101 4.26 -16.86 10.38
N LEU A 102 4.66 -18.09 10.12
CA LEU A 102 3.76 -19.15 9.65
C LEU A 102 3.52 -20.11 10.81
N GLU A 103 2.25 -20.32 11.13
CA GLU A 103 1.82 -21.28 12.12
C GLU A 103 0.99 -22.34 11.41
N LYS A 104 1.29 -23.60 11.71
CA LYS A 104 0.56 -24.74 11.16
C LYS A 104 0.28 -25.72 12.28
N ILE A 105 -0.95 -26.22 12.31
CA ILE A 105 -1.32 -27.31 13.21
C ILE A 105 -0.63 -28.59 12.73
N GLU A 106 -0.01 -29.31 13.66
CA GLU A 106 0.56 -30.63 13.42
C GLU A 106 -0.49 -31.69 13.76
N PRO A 107 -1.16 -32.31 12.77
CA PRO A 107 -2.28 -33.21 13.04
C PRO A 107 -1.86 -34.43 13.88
N GLN A 108 -0.64 -34.92 13.65
CA GLN A 108 -0.06 -36.09 14.33
C GLN A 108 0.05 -35.89 15.85
N ASN A 109 0.20 -34.65 16.29
CA ASN A 109 0.39 -34.27 17.69
C ASN A 109 -0.83 -33.53 18.25
N THR A 110 -1.95 -33.53 17.54
CA THR A 110 -3.20 -32.89 17.95
C THR A 110 -4.18 -33.96 18.39
N ARG A 111 -4.39 -34.08 19.70
CA ARG A 111 -5.20 -35.14 20.31
C ARG A 111 -6.27 -34.56 21.22
N PHE A 112 -7.46 -35.17 21.16
CA PHE A 112 -8.57 -34.86 22.03
C PHE A 112 -9.24 -36.14 22.51
N ASP A 113 -9.30 -36.32 23.82
CA ASP A 113 -9.99 -37.45 24.46
C ASP A 113 -10.97 -36.94 25.52
N ILE A 114 -12.18 -37.47 25.51
CA ILE A 114 -13.18 -37.26 26.57
C ILE A 114 -13.70 -38.61 27.02
N SER A 115 -13.67 -38.86 28.34
CA SER A 115 -14.25 -40.05 28.97
C SER A 115 -13.85 -41.38 28.30
N GLY A 116 -12.59 -41.51 27.89
CA GLY A 116 -12.05 -42.71 27.25
C GLY A 116 -12.34 -42.85 25.75
N ARG A 117 -13.03 -41.88 25.14
CA ARG A 117 -13.22 -41.80 23.69
C ARG A 117 -12.25 -40.78 23.09
N SER A 118 -11.52 -41.21 22.06
CA SER A 118 -10.67 -40.34 21.23
C SER A 118 -11.45 -39.77 20.05
N TYR A 119 -11.09 -38.56 19.64
CA TYR A 119 -11.69 -37.85 18.51
C TYR A 119 -10.65 -37.56 17.43
N VAL A 120 -11.09 -37.51 16.17
CA VAL A 120 -10.23 -37.31 15.00
C VAL A 120 -10.13 -35.82 14.68
N TYR A 121 -8.91 -35.29 14.68
CA TYR A 121 -8.66 -33.90 14.29
C TYR A 121 -9.07 -33.67 12.83
N GLY A 122 -9.76 -32.56 12.55
CA GLY A 122 -10.25 -32.20 11.23
C GLY A 122 -11.58 -32.85 10.83
N GLU A 123 -12.00 -33.91 11.52
CA GLU A 123 -13.32 -34.54 11.33
C GLU A 123 -14.25 -34.22 12.50
N ASP A 124 -13.82 -34.55 13.72
CA ASP A 124 -14.63 -34.39 14.93
C ASP A 124 -14.40 -33.05 15.65
N PHE A 125 -13.19 -32.49 15.52
CA PHE A 125 -12.83 -31.24 16.20
C PHE A 125 -11.78 -30.44 15.43
N LEU A 126 -11.74 -29.14 15.74
CA LEU A 126 -10.72 -28.21 15.27
C LEU A 126 -9.88 -27.74 16.46
N ALA A 127 -8.60 -27.48 16.20
CA ALA A 127 -7.67 -26.90 17.18
C ALA A 127 -7.37 -25.45 16.82
N THR A 128 -6.99 -24.66 17.82
CA THR A 128 -6.47 -23.31 17.62
C THR A 128 -4.97 -23.38 17.35
N LEU A 129 -4.40 -22.31 16.79
CA LEU A 129 -2.96 -22.23 16.49
C LEU A 129 -2.09 -22.07 17.74
N SER A 130 -2.69 -21.75 18.89
CA SER A 130 -1.99 -21.65 20.17
C SER A 130 -1.74 -23.04 20.77
N PRO A 131 -0.47 -23.44 20.98
CA PRO A 131 -0.17 -24.71 21.64
C PRO A 131 -0.73 -24.72 23.07
N ALA A 132 -1.48 -25.76 23.42
CA ALA A 132 -2.02 -25.95 24.76
C ALA A 132 -2.10 -27.44 25.09
N GLN A 133 -1.76 -27.79 26.33
CA GLN A 133 -2.00 -29.11 26.89
C GLN A 133 -2.94 -28.94 28.09
N ILE A 134 -4.10 -29.57 28.03
CA ILE A 134 -5.11 -29.51 29.10
C ILE A 134 -5.50 -30.94 29.45
N SER A 135 -5.41 -31.29 30.72
CA SER A 135 -5.73 -32.63 31.23
C SER A 135 -6.54 -32.52 32.52
N GLY A 136 -7.50 -33.43 32.73
CA GLY A 136 -8.27 -33.51 33.99
C GLY A 136 -9.22 -32.33 34.25
N SER A 137 -9.72 -31.68 33.20
CA SER A 137 -10.62 -30.53 33.30
C SER A 137 -12.06 -30.88 32.91
N SER A 138 -13.01 -30.09 33.41
CA SER A 138 -14.42 -30.18 33.03
C SER A 138 -14.70 -29.37 31.76
N PHE A 139 -15.60 -29.87 30.91
CA PHE A 139 -16.05 -29.18 29.70
C PHE A 139 -17.43 -28.57 29.91
N VAL A 140 -17.67 -27.44 29.27
CA VAL A 140 -18.98 -26.75 29.27
C VAL A 140 -19.36 -26.47 27.83
N PHE A 141 -20.61 -26.77 27.48
CA PHE A 141 -21.17 -26.39 26.19
C PHE A 141 -21.52 -24.90 26.20
N ALA A 142 -20.85 -24.11 25.36
CA ALA A 142 -20.99 -22.66 25.28
C ALA A 142 -21.92 -22.19 24.14
N GLY A 143 -22.81 -23.07 23.65
CA GLY A 143 -23.67 -22.78 22.50
C GLY A 143 -22.98 -23.08 21.15
N HIS A 144 -23.53 -22.50 20.09
CA HIS A 144 -23.16 -22.85 18.70
C HIS A 144 -22.18 -21.85 18.05
N GLY A 145 -21.76 -20.82 18.79
CA GLY A 145 -20.99 -19.71 18.25
C GLY A 145 -21.77 -18.89 17.20
N TRP A 146 -21.05 -18.01 16.50
CA TRP A 146 -21.55 -17.31 15.30
C TRP A 146 -20.71 -17.76 14.11
N VAL A 147 -21.36 -18.29 13.08
CA VAL A 147 -20.70 -18.71 11.84
C VAL A 147 -21.00 -17.68 10.76
N ILE A 148 -19.97 -16.98 10.29
CA ILE A 148 -20.07 -16.17 9.08
C ILE A 148 -19.87 -17.13 7.91
N LYS A 149 -20.95 -17.39 7.15
CA LYS A 149 -20.80 -18.10 5.87
C LYS A 149 -20.04 -17.19 4.91
N SER A 150 -18.84 -17.60 4.53
CA SER A 150 -18.10 -17.05 3.38
C SER A 150 -18.67 -17.58 2.07
#